data_AF-A0A965MYG0-F1
#
_entry.id   AF-A0A965MYG0-F1
#
_cell.length_a   1.000
_cell.length_b   1.000
_cell.length_c   1.000
_cell.angle_alpha   90.00
_cell.angle_beta   90.00
_cell.angle_gamma   90.00
#
_symmetry.space_group_name_H-M   'P 1'
#
loop_
_entity.id
_entity.type
_entity.pdbx_description
1 polymer ?
#
loop_
_entity_poly.entity_id
_entity_poly.type
_entity_poly.pdbx_seq_one_letter_code
_entity_poly.pdbx_strand_id
1 'polypeptide(L)'
;MTSIAALVVGGSPDPWESLGFAKLSSEGSRTLFSLSDVQLIVDSSHQPGMVDWVLADEPFAGPSGPIGCLGVDHVVWRTNDLDATCDDITRLTGAPRKRVRDAGNGVTQGFHRAGSVIIEVVAGGAPVEVPALWGFVVNVADLNAVCNHVGPDVMGQPKNAVQQG
;
A
#
# COMPACT_ATOMS: atom_id res chain seq x y z
N MET A 1 -1.70 -10.99 16.61
CA MET A 1 -2.47 -10.05 15.74
C MET A 1 -1.83 -10.16 14.38
N THR A 2 -2.63 -10.44 13.37
CA THR A 2 -2.13 -10.72 12.03
C THR A 2 -1.72 -9.43 11.34
N SER A 3 -0.61 -9.46 10.62
CA SER A 3 -0.03 -8.32 9.90
C SER A 3 -0.18 -8.49 8.39
N ILE A 4 -0.04 -7.40 7.63
CA ILE A 4 0.03 -7.48 6.17
C ILE A 4 1.43 -7.98 5.80
N ALA A 5 1.53 -9.20 5.30
CA ALA A 5 2.77 -9.82 4.88
C ALA A 5 3.12 -9.49 3.42
N ALA A 6 2.11 -9.36 2.56
CA ALA A 6 2.32 -8.97 1.18
C ALA A 6 1.18 -8.13 0.60
N LEU A 7 1.51 -7.35 -0.42
CA LEU A 7 0.57 -6.72 -1.33
C LEU A 7 0.72 -7.35 -2.70
N VAL A 8 -0.39 -7.66 -3.35
CA VAL A 8 -0.43 -8.24 -4.69
C VAL A 8 -0.90 -7.18 -5.66
N VAL A 9 -0.13 -6.97 -6.72
CA VAL A 9 -0.47 -6.09 -7.84
C VAL A 9 -0.35 -6.85 -9.15
N GLY A 10 -1.19 -6.51 -10.12
CA GLY A 10 -1.07 -7.02 -11.48
C GLY A 10 -0.17 -6.14 -12.36
N GLY A 11 0.09 -6.60 -13.58
CA GLY A 11 0.91 -5.90 -14.56
C GLY A 11 2.39 -6.32 -14.58
N SER A 12 3.23 -5.48 -15.17
CA SER A 12 4.67 -5.76 -15.33
C SER A 12 5.48 -5.46 -14.07
N PRO A 13 6.54 -6.24 -13.75
CA PRO A 13 7.52 -5.89 -12.72
C PRO A 13 8.39 -4.67 -13.08
N ASP A 14 8.51 -4.31 -14.36
CA ASP A 14 9.48 -3.31 -14.84
C ASP A 14 9.38 -1.94 -14.13
N PRO A 15 8.19 -1.37 -13.87
CA PRO A 15 8.09 -0.10 -13.15
C PRO A 15 8.63 -0.18 -11.73
N TRP A 16 8.47 -1.31 -11.06
CA TRP A 16 8.91 -1.53 -9.69
C TRP A 16 10.43 -1.73 -9.60
N GLU A 17 11.01 -2.44 -10.57
CA GLU A 17 12.47 -2.55 -10.76
C GLU A 17 13.09 -1.19 -11.08
N SER A 18 12.49 -0.46 -12.02
CA SER A 18 12.99 0.85 -12.47
C SER A 18 12.93 1.89 -11.35
N LEU A 19 11.87 1.86 -10.54
CA LEU A 19 11.76 2.70 -9.35
C LEU A 19 12.90 2.39 -8.39
N GLY A 20 13.31 1.13 -8.25
CA GLY A 20 14.45 0.70 -7.44
C GLY A 20 14.05 0.00 -6.14
N PHE A 21 12.91 -0.71 -6.13
CA PHE A 21 12.61 -1.66 -5.07
C PHE A 21 13.55 -2.87 -5.14
N ALA A 22 13.90 -3.46 -3.99
CA ALA A 22 14.77 -4.62 -3.96
C ALA A 22 14.02 -5.88 -4.45
N LYS A 23 14.36 -6.35 -5.65
CA LYS A 23 13.86 -7.63 -6.18
C LYS A 23 14.39 -8.79 -5.35
N LEU A 24 13.50 -9.68 -4.93
CA LEU A 24 13.78 -10.86 -4.11
C LEU A 24 13.88 -12.12 -4.96
N SER A 25 12.90 -12.35 -5.83
CA SER A 25 12.82 -13.51 -6.71
C SER A 25 11.92 -13.24 -7.92
N SER A 26 11.99 -14.12 -8.91
CA SER A 26 11.13 -14.10 -10.09
C SER A 26 10.85 -15.56 -10.48
N GLU A 27 9.59 -15.99 -10.36
CA GLU A 27 9.17 -17.36 -10.61
C GLU A 27 7.83 -17.37 -11.35
N GLY A 28 7.81 -17.91 -12.58
CA GLY A 28 6.62 -17.92 -13.41
C GLY A 28 6.12 -16.49 -13.71
N SER A 29 4.84 -16.22 -13.44
CA SER A 29 4.24 -14.89 -13.59
C SER A 29 4.53 -13.94 -12.42
N ARG A 30 5.16 -14.43 -11.34
CA ARG A 30 5.31 -13.67 -10.10
C ARG A 30 6.73 -13.16 -9.93
N THR A 31 6.83 -11.86 -9.66
CA THR A 31 8.07 -11.21 -9.24
C THR A 31 7.86 -10.59 -7.86
N LEU A 32 8.77 -10.88 -6.94
CA LEU A 32 8.69 -10.42 -5.56
C LEU A 32 9.68 -9.28 -5.33
N PHE A 33 9.25 -8.25 -4.61
CA PHE A 33 10.08 -7.16 -4.12
C PHE A 33 9.92 -7.00 -2.61
N SER A 34 10.94 -6.46 -1.94
CA SER A 34 10.83 -6.02 -0.56
C SER A 34 10.36 -4.58 -0.47
N LEU A 35 9.36 -4.36 0.38
CA LEU A 35 8.94 -3.08 0.91
C LEU A 35 9.37 -2.96 2.39
N SER A 36 10.58 -3.40 2.72
CA SER A 36 11.07 -3.58 4.10
C SER A 36 10.36 -4.74 4.83
N ASP A 37 9.25 -4.46 5.52
CA ASP A 37 8.51 -5.41 6.35
C ASP A 37 7.30 -6.05 5.65
N VAL A 38 7.00 -5.62 4.42
CA VAL A 38 5.96 -6.17 3.55
C VAL A 38 6.59 -6.60 2.23
N GLN A 39 6.10 -7.68 1.62
CA GLN A 39 6.47 -8.06 0.25
C GLN A 39 5.53 -7.41 -0.76
N LEU A 40 6.07 -6.99 -1.91
CA LEU A 40 5.25 -6.69 -3.09
C LEU A 40 5.33 -7.89 -4.03
N ILE A 41 4.19 -8.50 -4.32
CA ILE A 41 4.04 -9.56 -5.31
C ILE A 41 3.45 -8.92 -6.56
N VAL A 42 4.24 -8.85 -7.63
CA VAL A 42 3.77 -8.45 -8.95
C VAL A 42 3.44 -9.71 -9.73
N ASP A 43 2.16 -9.92 -10.05
CA ASP A 43 1.67 -11.07 -10.80
C ASP A 43 1.23 -10.66 -12.21
N SER A 44 2.06 -10.95 -13.20
CA SER A 44 1.84 -10.54 -14.59
C SER A 44 0.70 -11.28 -15.28
N SER A 45 0.04 -12.23 -14.60
CA SER A 45 -1.20 -12.86 -15.09
C SER A 45 -2.44 -11.97 -14.88
N HIS A 46 -2.34 -10.95 -14.03
CA HIS A 46 -3.41 -9.98 -13.77
C HIS A 46 -3.18 -8.67 -14.53
N GLN A 47 -4.27 -7.96 -14.83
CA GLN A 47 -4.19 -6.59 -15.36
C GLN A 47 -3.56 -5.64 -14.34
N PRO A 48 -2.91 -4.55 -14.77
CA PRO A 48 -2.32 -3.56 -13.86
C PRO A 48 -3.32 -3.04 -12.82
N GLY A 49 -2.91 -3.01 -11.54
CA GLY A 49 -3.71 -2.53 -10.42
C GLY A 49 -3.51 -3.35 -9.14
N MET A 50 -4.11 -2.90 -8.03
CA MET A 50 -4.15 -3.69 -6.79
C MET A 50 -5.02 -4.93 -6.99
N VAL A 51 -4.52 -6.08 -6.57
CA VAL A 51 -5.22 -7.37 -6.71
C VAL A 51 -5.65 -7.89 -5.34
N ASP A 52 -4.73 -7.97 -4.39
CA ASP A 52 -5.01 -8.54 -3.07
C ASP A 52 -3.95 -8.10 -2.03
N TRP A 53 -4.15 -8.55 -0.80
CA TRP A 53 -3.16 -8.55 0.27
C TRP A 53 -3.01 -9.97 0.85
N VAL A 54 -1.87 -10.24 1.47
CA VAL A 54 -1.64 -11.50 2.19
C VAL A 54 -1.43 -11.15 3.64
N LEU A 55 -2.14 -11.85 4.52
CA LEU A 55 -2.03 -11.70 5.96
C LEU A 55 -1.16 -12.83 6.53
N ALA A 56 -0.24 -12.50 7.44
CA ALA A 56 0.53 -13.49 8.20
C ALA A 56 0.80 -13.04 9.63
N ASP A 57 1.01 -14.00 10.52
CA ASP A 57 1.35 -13.74 11.92
C ASP A 57 2.84 -13.48 12.12
N GLU A 58 3.68 -13.96 11.20
CA GLU A 58 5.13 -13.76 11.25
C GLU A 58 5.55 -12.56 10.39
N PRO A 59 6.41 -11.67 10.93
CA PRO A 59 6.88 -10.52 10.19
C PRO A 59 7.87 -10.93 9.11
N PHE A 60 7.72 -10.34 7.92
CA PHE A 60 8.77 -10.36 6.91
C PHE A 60 9.83 -9.30 7.23
N ALA A 61 11.08 -9.56 6.87
CA ALA A 61 12.15 -8.58 6.91
C ALA A 61 12.99 -8.71 5.64
N GLY A 62 12.96 -7.68 4.81
CA GLY A 62 13.69 -7.63 3.56
C GLY A 62 14.58 -6.39 3.42
N PRO A 63 15.43 -6.36 2.39
CA PRO A 63 16.30 -5.23 2.11
C PRO A 63 15.53 -4.00 1.58
N SER A 64 15.93 -2.80 1.99
CA SER A 64 15.32 -1.53 1.56
C SER A 64 15.45 -1.22 0.06
N GLY A 65 16.43 -1.82 -0.62
CA GLY A 65 16.74 -1.53 -2.02
C GLY A 65 17.30 -0.13 -2.28
N PRO A 66 17.64 0.19 -3.54
CA PRO A 66 18.18 1.48 -3.96
C PRO A 66 17.36 2.72 -3.55
N ILE A 67 16.02 2.63 -3.50
CA ILE A 67 15.18 3.75 -3.08
C ILE A 67 15.17 3.99 -1.56
N GLY A 68 15.81 3.14 -0.78
CA GLY A 68 15.79 3.23 0.68
C GLY A 68 14.39 3.07 1.26
N CYS A 69 13.62 2.08 0.78
CA CYS A 69 12.28 1.79 1.31
C CYS A 69 12.36 1.39 2.79
N LEU A 70 11.55 2.04 3.62
CA LEU A 70 11.51 1.87 5.07
C LEU A 70 10.34 1.01 5.55
N GLY A 71 9.29 0.89 4.74
CA GLY A 71 8.07 0.18 5.11
C GLY A 71 6.84 0.71 4.38
N VAL A 72 5.75 -0.04 4.43
CA VAL A 72 4.43 0.42 3.99
C VAL A 72 3.82 1.29 5.09
N ASP A 73 3.52 2.55 4.77
CA ASP A 73 2.85 3.47 5.70
C ASP A 73 1.38 3.10 5.84
N HIS A 74 0.69 3.04 4.70
CA HIS A 74 -0.72 2.68 4.66
C HIS A 74 -1.14 2.03 3.34
N VAL A 75 -2.24 1.28 3.43
CA VAL A 75 -3.00 0.75 2.29
C VAL A 75 -4.39 1.38 2.31
N VAL A 76 -4.95 1.60 1.12
CA VAL A 76 -6.26 2.24 0.95
C VAL A 76 -7.26 1.25 0.38
N TRP A 77 -8.38 1.08 1.06
CA TRP A 77 -9.58 0.41 0.58
C TRP A 77 -10.62 1.44 0.13
N ARG A 78 -11.24 1.21 -1.02
CA ARG A 78 -12.43 1.94 -1.46
C ARG A 78 -13.66 1.10 -1.20
N THR A 79 -14.73 1.72 -0.73
CA THR A 79 -16.00 1.03 -0.45
C THR A 79 -17.20 1.96 -0.63
N ASN A 80 -18.38 1.38 -0.78
CA ASN A 80 -19.65 2.10 -0.69
C ASN A 80 -20.27 2.02 0.72
N ASP A 81 -19.76 1.15 1.59
CA ASP A 81 -20.23 0.95 2.97
C ASP A 81 -19.02 0.87 3.92
N LEU A 82 -18.81 1.96 4.65
CA LEU A 82 -17.66 2.11 5.56
C LEU A 82 -17.72 1.10 6.70
N ASP A 83 -18.89 0.92 7.31
CA ASP A 83 -19.04 0.10 8.50
C ASP A 83 -18.86 -1.37 8.14
N ALA A 84 -19.52 -1.85 7.09
CA ALA A 84 -19.38 -3.24 6.64
C ALA A 84 -17.92 -3.59 6.32
N THR A 85 -17.20 -2.71 5.61
CA THR A 85 -15.80 -2.97 5.23
C THR A 85 -14.86 -2.91 6.44
N CYS A 86 -15.08 -1.97 7.36
CA CYS A 86 -14.32 -1.91 8.62
C CYS A 86 -14.54 -3.12 9.52
N ASP A 87 -15.76 -3.66 9.57
CA ASP A 87 -16.08 -4.85 10.33
C ASP A 87 -15.37 -6.08 9.75
N ASP A 88 -15.36 -6.23 8.42
CA ASP A 88 -14.61 -7.29 7.74
C ASP A 88 -13.09 -7.17 7.96
N ILE A 89 -12.53 -5.97 7.87
CA ILE A 89 -11.11 -5.74 8.17
C ILE A 89 -10.80 -6.11 9.62
N THR A 90 -11.66 -5.74 10.57
CA THR A 90 -11.49 -6.11 11.98
C THR A 90 -11.52 -7.63 12.16
N ARG A 91 -12.46 -8.31 11.50
CA ARG A 91 -12.59 -9.78 11.53
C ARG A 91 -11.37 -10.49 10.95
N LEU A 92 -10.84 -9.99 9.83
CA LEU A 92 -9.72 -10.62 9.12
C LEU A 92 -8.37 -10.40 9.82
N THR A 93 -8.15 -9.21 10.39
CA THR A 93 -6.84 -8.81 10.94
C THR A 93 -6.78 -8.89 12.47
N GLY A 94 -7.93 -8.88 13.14
CA GLY A 94 -8.05 -8.67 14.58
C GLY A 94 -7.79 -7.21 15.00
N ALA A 95 -7.52 -6.30 14.07
CA ALA A 95 -7.23 -4.90 14.37
C ALA A 95 -8.53 -4.07 14.46
N PRO A 96 -8.90 -3.53 15.62
CA PRO A 96 -10.12 -2.75 15.76
C PRO A 96 -10.03 -1.41 15.02
N ARG A 97 -11.17 -0.90 14.57
CA ARG A 97 -11.29 0.46 14.02
C ARG A 97 -10.90 1.48 15.08
N LYS A 98 -9.85 2.27 14.82
CA LYS A 98 -9.29 3.24 15.77
C LYS A 98 -9.89 4.63 15.64
N ARG A 99 -10.24 5.04 14.43
CA ARG A 99 -10.73 6.39 14.14
C ARG A 99 -11.66 6.36 12.94
N VAL A 100 -12.69 7.21 12.99
CA VAL A 100 -13.47 7.62 11.83
C VAL A 100 -13.27 9.13 11.65
N ARG A 101 -13.13 9.58 10.40
CA ARG A 101 -12.90 10.97 10.04
C ARG A 101 -13.83 11.36 8.90
N ASP A 102 -14.47 12.51 9.03
CA ASP A 102 -15.08 13.22 7.91
C ASP A 102 -13.98 13.97 7.15
N ALA A 103 -13.80 13.65 5.86
CA ALA A 103 -12.81 14.27 4.98
C ALA A 103 -13.41 15.39 4.10
N GLY A 104 -14.69 15.72 4.29
CA GLY A 104 -15.44 16.67 3.49
C GLY A 104 -15.89 16.10 2.15
N ASN A 105 -16.75 16.84 1.44
CA ASN A 105 -17.26 16.49 0.11
C ASN A 105 -17.91 15.10 0.03
N GLY A 106 -18.55 14.66 1.12
CA GLY A 106 -19.20 13.34 1.20
C GLY A 106 -18.22 12.17 1.30
N VAL A 107 -16.95 12.42 1.65
CA VAL A 107 -15.95 11.37 1.88
C VAL A 107 -15.76 11.14 3.38
N THR A 108 -15.86 9.88 3.80
CA THR A 108 -15.61 9.44 5.17
C THR A 108 -14.53 8.38 5.18
N GLN A 109 -13.63 8.45 6.17
CA GLN A 109 -12.48 7.55 6.30
C GLN A 109 -12.50 6.80 7.63
N GLY A 110 -12.28 5.49 7.58
CA GLY A 110 -12.05 4.63 8.74
C GLY A 110 -10.60 4.18 8.80
N PHE A 111 -10.01 4.08 9.99
CA PHE A 111 -8.60 3.74 10.15
C PHE A 111 -8.41 2.55 11.10
N HIS A 112 -7.63 1.56 10.66
CA HIS A 112 -7.14 0.44 11.47
C HIS A 112 -5.61 0.45 11.45
N ARG A 113 -4.98 -0.34 12.33
CA ARG A 113 -3.53 -0.56 12.33
C ARG A 113 -3.24 -2.05 12.49
N ALA A 114 -2.64 -2.65 11.47
CA ALA A 114 -2.24 -4.06 11.43
C ALA A 114 -0.71 -4.14 11.40
N GLY A 115 -0.10 -4.36 12.57
CA GLY A 115 1.35 -4.21 12.74
C GLY A 115 1.80 -2.76 12.56
N SER A 116 2.78 -2.53 11.70
CA SER A 116 3.30 -1.21 11.30
C SER A 116 2.35 -0.47 10.33
N VAL A 117 1.54 -1.20 9.56
CA VAL A 117 0.76 -0.66 8.45
C VAL A 117 -0.59 -0.11 8.91
N ILE A 118 -0.95 1.08 8.44
CA ILE A 118 -2.29 1.64 8.60
C ILE A 118 -3.19 1.11 7.47
N ILE A 119 -4.42 0.72 7.81
CA ILE A 119 -5.45 0.40 6.81
C ILE A 119 -6.43 1.55 6.81
N GLU A 120 -6.48 2.29 5.70
CA GLU A 120 -7.41 3.37 5.46
C GLU A 120 -8.58 2.88 4.61
N VAL A 121 -9.80 2.97 5.14
CA VAL A 121 -11.03 2.61 4.42
C VAL A 121 -11.74 3.89 4.04
N VAL A 122 -12.00 4.08 2.75
CA VAL A 122 -12.57 5.32 2.20
C VAL A 122 -13.93 5.03 1.58
N ALA A 123 -14.96 5.66 2.15
CA ALA A 123 -16.30 5.69 1.59
C ALA A 123 -16.61 7.07 0.99
N GLY A 124 -17.36 7.10 -0.13
CA GLY A 124 -17.76 8.33 -0.83
C GLY A 124 -17.00 8.60 -2.13
N GLY A 125 -17.38 9.66 -2.84
CA GLY A 125 -16.92 9.93 -4.21
C GLY A 125 -17.60 9.04 -5.25
N ALA A 126 -16.89 8.66 -6.30
CA ALA A 126 -17.42 7.77 -7.34
C ALA A 126 -17.69 6.36 -6.75
N PRO A 127 -18.87 5.76 -7.02
CA PRO A 127 -19.21 4.44 -6.51
C PRO A 127 -18.25 3.38 -7.07
N VAL A 128 -17.91 2.40 -6.24
CA VAL A 128 -17.18 1.20 -6.67
C VAL A 128 -18.14 0.04 -6.85
N GLU A 129 -17.82 -0.93 -7.70
CA GLU A 129 -18.67 -2.11 -7.89
C GLU A 129 -18.68 -3.00 -6.65
N VAL A 130 -17.49 -3.22 -6.07
CA VAL A 130 -17.26 -3.94 -4.82
C VAL A 130 -16.18 -3.25 -4.01
N PRO A 131 -16.10 -3.46 -2.68
CA PRO A 131 -14.96 -3.00 -1.90
C PRO A 131 -13.66 -3.58 -2.46
N ALA A 132 -12.64 -2.74 -2.63
CA ALA A 132 -11.35 -3.18 -3.20
C ALA A 132 -10.17 -2.36 -2.65
N LEU A 133 -8.98 -2.97 -2.62
CA LEU A 133 -7.75 -2.20 -2.49
C LEU A 133 -7.60 -1.25 -3.67
N TRP A 134 -7.19 -0.03 -3.39
CA TRP A 134 -7.03 1.02 -4.39
C TRP A 134 -5.56 1.39 -4.59
N GLY A 135 -4.78 1.43 -3.51
CA GLY A 135 -3.36 1.74 -3.57
C GLY A 135 -2.70 1.63 -2.20
N PHE A 136 -1.40 1.90 -2.17
CA PHE A 136 -0.59 1.92 -0.96
C PHE A 136 0.45 3.04 -1.02
N VAL A 137 0.98 3.38 0.14
CA VAL A 137 2.05 4.37 0.31
C VAL A 137 3.20 3.74 1.06
N VAL A 138 4.42 4.00 0.61
CA VAL A 138 5.65 3.59 1.29
C VAL A 138 6.39 4.80 1.83
N ASN A 139 7.06 4.60 2.96
CA ASN A 139 8.03 5.56 3.47
C ASN A 139 9.40 5.23 2.87
N VAL A 140 10.14 6.26 2.47
CA VAL A 140 11.51 6.16 1.94
C VAL A 140 12.44 7.06 2.75
N ALA A 141 13.72 6.70 2.80
CA ALA A 141 14.72 7.44 3.55
C ALA A 141 14.94 8.87 3.03
N ASP A 142 14.86 9.06 1.71
CA ASP A 142 15.01 10.37 1.06
C ASP A 142 14.13 10.47 -0.18
N LEU A 143 13.02 11.19 -0.06
CA LEU A 143 12.07 11.36 -1.16
C LEU A 143 12.67 12.15 -2.33
N ASN A 144 13.56 13.12 -2.07
CA ASN A 144 14.20 13.89 -3.14
C ASN A 144 15.17 13.01 -3.95
N ALA A 145 15.90 12.12 -3.27
CA ALA A 145 16.76 11.14 -3.94
C ALA A 145 15.95 10.23 -4.87
N VAL A 146 14.77 9.76 -4.44
CA VAL A 146 13.88 8.95 -5.29
C VAL A 146 13.39 9.74 -6.50
N CYS A 147 12.89 10.97 -6.33
CA CYS A 147 12.44 11.80 -7.44
C CYS A 147 13.56 12.09 -8.44
N ASN A 148 14.79 12.32 -7.97
CA ASN A 148 15.95 12.54 -8.83
C ASN A 148 16.36 11.28 -9.60
N HIS A 149 16.22 10.09 -8.99
CA HIS A 149 16.52 8.81 -9.63
C HIS A 149 15.57 8.48 -10.77
N VAL A 150 14.24 8.62 -10.56
CA VAL A 150 13.25 8.25 -11.58
C VAL A 150 12.92 9.36 -12.57
N GLY A 151 13.25 10.61 -12.22
CA GLY A 151 13.02 11.76 -13.07
C GLY A 151 11.55 12.23 -13.13
N PRO A 152 11.33 13.43 -13.71
CA PRO A 152 10.05 14.13 -13.67
C PRO A 152 8.93 13.49 -14.51
N ASP A 153 9.29 12.64 -15.48
CA ASP A 153 8.32 11.91 -16.30
C ASP A 153 7.63 10.78 -15.52
N VAL A 154 8.25 10.32 -14.44
CA VAL A 154 7.73 9.25 -13.57
C VAL A 154 7.14 9.83 -12.28
N MET A 155 7.87 10.75 -11.63
CA MET A 155 7.45 11.31 -10.35
C MET A 155 7.70 12.83 -10.30
N GLY A 156 6.65 13.59 -10.00
CA GLY A 156 6.77 15.02 -9.76
C GLY A 156 7.58 15.35 -8.51
N GLN A 157 8.08 16.58 -8.44
CA GLN A 157 8.86 17.05 -7.29
C GLN A 157 8.03 17.06 -5.99
N PRO A 158 8.65 16.76 -4.84
CA PRO A 158 7.96 16.83 -3.56
C PRO A 158 7.40 18.22 -3.30
N LYS A 159 6.18 18.28 -2.77
CA LYS A 159 5.58 19.54 -2.33
C LYS A 159 6.12 19.91 -0.95
N ASN A 160 6.23 21.21 -0.68
CA ASN A 160 6.55 21.69 0.66
C ASN A 160 5.54 21.15 1.68
N ALA A 161 6.05 20.69 2.81
CA ALA A 161 5.20 20.28 3.93
C ALA A 161 4.33 21.46 4.37
N VAL A 162 3.02 21.22 4.51
CA VAL A 162 2.05 22.21 5.00
C VAL A 162 1.89 22.17 6.52
N GLN A 163 2.49 21.18 7.17
CA GLN A 163 2.57 21.03 8.62
C GLN A 163 3.99 21.35 9.07
N GLN A 164 4.13 22.12 10.13
CA GLN A 164 5.43 22.30 10.79
C GLN A 164 5.73 21.06 11.63
N GLY A 165 7.00 20.65 11.65
CA GLY A 165 7.50 19.56 12.47
C GLY A 165 7.54 19.90 13.96
#